data_AF-A0A6C0DLA3-F1
#
_entry.id   AF-A0A6C0DLA3-F1
#
_cell.length_a   1.000
_cell.length_b   1.000
_cell.length_c   1.000
_cell.angle_alpha   90.00
_cell.angle_beta   90.00
_cell.angle_gamma   90.00
#
_symmetry.space_group_name_H-M   'P 1'
#
loop_
_entity.id
_entity.type
_entity.pdbx_description
1 polymer ?
#
loop_
_entity_poly.entity_id
_entity_poly.type
_entity_poly.pdbx_seq_one_letter_code
_entity_poly.pdbx_strand_id
1 'polypeptide(L)'
;MYLTIINSFYDILTKKISGVELLLNISFILIIGVIIYIFYWHSINRKISKLNRCKIALRSDGGLYNLYGLYNDTKLYRVRYDNSTKHNVSVTCTCPTGNTPNTFKLPVYNGDTKQTENFTKYCMCDKVYDNDNSKITFNGDNFLTSYYASYMKNPNKYAELDAPEFPHS
;
A
#
# COMPACT_ATOMS: atom_id res chain seq x y z
N MET A 1 -26.93 52.01 -10.99
CA MET A 1 -26.99 50.56 -10.73
C MET A 1 -26.30 50.18 -9.41
N TYR A 2 -25.06 50.61 -9.17
CA TYR A 2 -24.35 50.36 -7.89
C TYR A 2 -25.01 51.02 -6.67
N LEU A 3 -25.49 52.27 -6.81
CA LEU A 3 -26.17 53.00 -5.73
C LEU A 3 -27.46 52.31 -5.25
N THR A 4 -28.17 51.67 -6.18
CA THR A 4 -29.42 50.95 -5.93
C THR A 4 -29.19 49.67 -5.12
N ILE A 5 -28.08 48.98 -5.40
CA ILE A 5 -27.66 47.77 -4.67
C ILE A 5 -27.29 48.16 -3.23
N ILE A 6 -26.46 49.19 -3.05
CA ILE A 6 -26.01 49.67 -1.74
C ILE A 6 -27.19 50.11 -0.87
N ASN A 7 -28.14 50.87 -1.44
CA ASN A 7 -29.35 51.28 -0.71
C ASN A 7 -30.24 50.09 -0.32
N SER A 8 -30.35 49.06 -1.16
CA SER A 8 -31.09 47.84 -0.80
C SER A 8 -30.42 47.05 0.33
N PHE A 9 -29.07 47.02 0.36
CA PHE A 9 -28.32 46.42 1.46
C PHE A 9 -28.51 47.22 2.76
N TYR A 10 -28.56 48.56 2.67
CA TYR A 10 -28.79 49.44 3.82
C TYR A 10 -30.21 49.29 4.39
N ASP A 11 -31.23 49.14 3.53
CA ASP A 11 -32.61 48.85 3.95
C ASP A 11 -32.74 47.48 4.61
N ILE A 12 -31.99 46.48 4.15
CA ILE A 12 -31.95 45.14 4.77
C ILE A 12 -31.24 45.18 6.13
N LEU A 13 -30.17 45.99 6.26
CA LEU A 13 -29.42 46.17 7.50
C LEU A 13 -30.17 47.01 8.55
N THR A 14 -31.03 47.94 8.13
CA THR A 14 -31.78 48.84 9.02
C THR A 14 -33.20 48.35 9.33
N LYS A 15 -33.67 47.31 8.64
CA LYS A 15 -34.91 46.61 8.98
C LYS A 15 -34.78 46.04 10.40
N LYS A 16 -35.75 46.34 11.27
CA LYS A 16 -35.88 45.69 12.58
C LYS A 16 -36.20 44.20 12.35
N ILE A 17 -35.15 43.41 12.17
CA ILE A 17 -35.22 41.96 12.11
C ILE A 17 -35.76 41.50 13.46
N SER A 18 -36.85 40.73 13.43
CA SER A 18 -37.40 40.12 14.63
C SER A 18 -36.34 39.19 15.22
N GLY A 19 -36.17 39.16 16.55
CA GLY A 19 -35.19 38.26 17.19
C GLY A 19 -35.34 36.79 16.76
N VAL A 20 -36.57 36.40 16.39
CA VAL A 20 -36.89 35.08 15.83
C VAL A 20 -36.27 34.88 14.43
N GLU A 21 -36.35 35.88 13.55
CA GLU A 21 -35.78 35.83 12.20
C GLU A 21 -34.24 35.78 12.26
N LEU A 22 -33.62 36.50 13.20
CA LEU A 22 -32.17 36.46 13.41
C LEU A 22 -31.72 35.07 13.87
N LEU A 23 -32.44 34.48 14.81
CA LEU A 23 -32.14 33.15 15.35
C LEU A 23 -32.31 32.05 14.28
N LEU A 24 -33.32 32.19 13.41
CA LEU A 24 -33.55 31.28 12.30
C LEU A 24 -32.41 31.32 11.27
N ASN A 25 -31.93 32.52 10.93
CA ASN A 25 -30.82 32.69 9.99
C ASN A 25 -29.50 32.14 10.54
N ILE A 26 -29.21 32.34 11.83
CA ILE A 26 -28.02 31.77 12.48
C ILE A 26 -28.08 30.24 12.49
N SER A 27 -29.23 29.66 12.81
CA SER A 27 -29.44 28.22 12.78
C SER A 27 -29.21 27.64 11.38
N PHE A 28 -29.70 28.32 10.35
CA PHE A 28 -29.52 27.91 8.96
C PHE A 28 -28.04 27.90 8.54
N ILE A 29 -27.28 28.95 8.90
CA ILE A 29 -25.83 29.02 8.64
C ILE A 29 -25.09 27.88 9.35
N LEU A 30 -25.44 27.58 10.60
CA LEU A 30 -24.86 26.47 11.35
C LEU A 30 -25.13 25.12 10.68
N ILE A 31 -26.35 24.87 10.22
CA ILE A 31 -26.71 23.64 9.51
C ILE A 31 -25.87 23.49 8.24
N ILE A 32 -25.74 24.55 7.43
CA ILE A 32 -24.91 24.53 6.23
C ILE A 32 -23.44 24.25 6.59
N GLY A 33 -22.92 24.87 7.66
CA GLY A 33 -21.55 24.63 8.13
C GLY A 33 -21.30 23.17 8.51
N VAL A 34 -22.23 22.53 9.21
CA VAL A 34 -22.15 21.10 9.56
C VAL A 34 -22.15 20.23 8.31
N ILE A 35 -23.02 20.52 7.33
CA ILE A 35 -23.09 19.78 6.07
C ILE A 35 -21.75 19.87 5.32
N ILE A 36 -21.19 21.08 5.19
CA ILE A 36 -19.88 21.30 4.56
C ILE A 36 -18.78 20.51 5.28
N TYR A 37 -18.77 20.54 6.61
CA TYR A 37 -17.80 19.80 7.42
C TYR A 37 -17.87 18.29 7.17
N ILE A 38 -19.07 17.70 7.15
CA ILE A 38 -19.26 16.26 6.89
C ILE A 38 -18.74 15.89 5.49
N PHE A 39 -19.11 16.66 4.46
CA PHE A 39 -18.64 16.39 3.09
C PHE A 39 -17.13 16.58 2.94
N TYR A 40 -16.56 17.59 3.58
CA TYR A 40 -15.12 17.84 3.59
C TYR A 40 -14.36 16.69 4.26
N TRP A 41 -14.80 16.26 5.43
CA TRP A 41 -14.23 15.12 6.16
C TRP A 41 -14.32 13.82 5.35
N HIS A 42 -15.49 13.56 4.74
CA HIS A 42 -15.68 12.38 3.90
C HIS A 42 -14.81 12.41 2.64
N SER A 43 -14.65 13.57 2.01
CA SER A 43 -13.77 13.77 0.84
C SER A 43 -12.30 13.55 1.18
N ILE A 44 -11.82 14.08 2.31
CA ILE A 44 -10.47 13.84 2.82
C ILE A 44 -10.27 12.35 3.11
N ASN A 45 -11.17 11.71 3.84
CA ASN A 45 -11.04 10.29 4.16
C ASN A 45 -11.05 9.41 2.91
N ARG A 46 -11.82 9.78 1.87
CA ARG A 46 -11.81 9.07 0.58
C ARG A 46 -10.49 9.26 -0.17
N LYS A 47 -9.88 10.46 -0.11
CA LYS A 47 -8.55 10.73 -0.70
C LYS A 47 -7.44 10.01 0.07
N ILE A 48 -7.46 10.07 1.40
CA ILE A 48 -6.53 9.38 2.27
C ILE A 48 -6.66 7.86 2.11
N SER A 49 -7.87 7.32 2.01
CA SER A 49 -8.10 5.89 1.72
C SER A 49 -7.51 5.47 0.36
N LYS A 50 -7.58 6.32 -0.66
CA LYS A 50 -6.96 6.06 -1.98
C LYS A 50 -5.44 6.15 -1.95
N LEU A 51 -4.86 7.09 -1.21
CA LEU A 51 -3.41 7.22 -1.01
C LEU A 51 -2.84 6.13 -0.09
N ASN A 52 -3.59 5.69 0.90
CA ASN A 52 -3.21 4.62 1.83
C ASN A 52 -3.21 3.22 1.19
N ARG A 53 -3.64 3.06 -0.07
CA ARG A 53 -3.42 1.82 -0.82
C ARG A 53 -1.92 1.50 -1.03
N CYS A 54 -1.04 2.50 -0.93
CA CYS A 54 0.42 2.29 -0.91
C CYS A 54 1.05 2.32 0.49
N LYS A 55 0.24 2.50 1.55
CA LYS A 55 0.72 2.64 2.94
C LYS A 55 -0.04 1.72 3.90
N ILE A 56 -0.44 0.54 3.44
CA ILE A 56 -0.48 -0.60 4.34
C ILE A 56 0.97 -1.10 4.39
N ALA A 57 1.81 -0.34 5.10
CA ALA A 57 2.92 -0.96 5.78
C ALA A 57 2.25 -1.96 6.72
N LEU A 58 2.27 -3.24 6.33
CA LEU A 58 2.12 -4.32 7.28
C LEU A 58 3.14 -3.99 8.36
N ARG A 59 2.69 -3.43 9.49
CA ARG A 59 3.55 -3.40 10.68
C ARG A 59 3.83 -4.87 10.93
N SER A 60 5.05 -5.28 10.60
CA SER A 60 5.65 -6.53 11.04
C SER A 60 5.87 -6.41 12.55
N ASP A 61 4.79 -6.28 13.31
CA ASP A 61 4.81 -6.48 14.75
C ASP A 61 5.09 -7.98 14.94
N GLY A 62 6.35 -8.31 15.25
CA GLY A 62 6.81 -9.68 15.50
C GLY A 62 7.87 -10.25 14.54
N GLY A 63 8.55 -9.43 13.73
CA GLY A 63 9.68 -9.89 12.91
C GLY A 63 9.29 -10.79 11.73
N LEU A 64 8.04 -10.73 11.27
CA LEU A 64 7.54 -11.48 10.12
C LEU A 64 7.46 -10.60 8.88
N TYR A 65 8.36 -10.84 7.92
CA TYR A 65 8.43 -10.06 6.69
C TYR A 65 7.99 -10.90 5.50
N ASN A 66 7.24 -10.31 4.57
CA ASN A 66 6.67 -10.97 3.42
C ASN A 66 7.04 -10.24 2.12
N LEU A 67 7.35 -11.03 1.10
CA LEU A 67 7.60 -10.60 -0.27
C LEU A 67 6.78 -11.47 -1.21
N TYR A 68 6.17 -10.85 -2.21
CA TYR A 68 5.43 -11.50 -3.27
C TYR A 68 6.12 -11.25 -4.61
N GLY A 69 6.32 -12.31 -5.39
CA GLY A 69 6.66 -12.21 -6.81
C GLY A 69 5.38 -12.14 -7.63
N LEU A 70 5.28 -11.16 -8.53
CA LEU A 70 4.11 -10.92 -9.37
C LEU A 70 4.47 -10.98 -10.84
N TYR A 71 3.53 -11.49 -11.65
CA TYR A 71 3.56 -11.42 -13.10
C TYR A 71 2.23 -10.84 -13.57
N ASN A 72 2.27 -9.67 -14.21
CA ASN A 72 1.07 -8.91 -14.62
C ASN A 72 0.04 -8.84 -13.48
N ASP A 73 0.45 -8.32 -12.32
CA ASP A 73 -0.33 -8.21 -11.08
C ASP A 73 -0.84 -9.52 -10.45
N THR A 74 -0.51 -10.68 -11.03
CA THR A 74 -0.85 -11.99 -10.46
C THR A 74 0.25 -12.46 -9.54
N LYS A 75 -0.07 -12.74 -8.28
CA LYS A 75 0.88 -13.25 -7.28
C LYS A 75 1.25 -14.70 -7.62
N LEU A 76 2.54 -14.98 -7.80
CA LEU A 76 3.04 -16.30 -8.17
C LEU A 76 3.49 -17.10 -6.94
N TYR A 77 4.31 -16.46 -6.11
CA TYR A 77 4.89 -17.04 -4.90
C TYR A 77 5.05 -15.97 -3.83
N ARG A 78 5.11 -16.43 -2.58
CA ARG A 78 5.36 -15.62 -1.39
C ARG A 78 6.61 -16.14 -0.69
N VAL A 79 7.59 -15.27 -0.49
CA VAL A 79 8.73 -15.48 0.39
C VAL A 79 8.41 -14.84 1.72
N ARG A 80 8.47 -15.60 2.81
CA ARG A 80 8.23 -15.13 4.16
C ARG A 80 9.48 -15.38 5.00
N TYR A 81 9.99 -14.33 5.62
CA TYR A 81 11.09 -14.35 6.57
C TYR A 81 10.56 -14.21 8.00
N ASP A 82 11.00 -15.09 8.89
CA ASP A 82 10.66 -15.09 10.30
C ASP A 82 11.91 -14.79 11.14
N ASN A 83 12.02 -13.53 11.55
CA ASN A 83 13.08 -12.96 12.37
C ASN A 83 12.81 -13.09 13.89
N SER A 84 11.77 -13.82 14.31
CA SER A 84 11.46 -13.94 15.74
C SER A 84 12.40 -14.89 16.50
N THR A 85 12.95 -15.90 15.82
CA THR A 85 13.73 -16.96 16.48
C THR A 85 14.95 -17.45 15.70
N LYS A 86 14.90 -17.60 14.37
CA LYS A 86 16.01 -18.16 13.56
C LYS A 86 16.16 -17.61 12.12
N HIS A 87 15.59 -16.45 11.79
CA HIS A 87 15.58 -15.95 10.40
C HIS A 87 15.12 -17.03 9.39
N ASN A 88 14.09 -17.78 9.77
CA ASN A 88 13.59 -18.89 8.96
C ASN A 88 12.89 -18.34 7.73
N VAL A 89 13.25 -18.89 6.57
CA VAL A 89 12.65 -18.49 5.30
C VAL A 89 11.72 -19.58 4.77
N SER A 90 10.54 -19.18 4.32
CA SER A 90 9.54 -20.07 3.76
C SER A 90 9.03 -19.53 2.43
N VAL A 91 9.05 -20.39 1.40
CA VAL A 91 8.55 -20.05 0.06
C VAL A 91 7.27 -20.83 -0.21
N THR A 92 6.16 -20.10 -0.35
CA THR A 92 4.81 -20.64 -0.61
C THR A 92 4.36 -20.30 -2.04
N CYS A 93 3.68 -21.22 -2.70
CA CYS A 93 3.00 -20.92 -3.97
C CYS A 93 1.74 -20.08 -3.70
N THR A 94 1.51 -19.05 -4.50
CA THR A 94 0.35 -18.15 -4.37
C THR A 94 -0.39 -17.95 -5.70
N CYS A 95 0.11 -18.56 -6.78
CA CYS A 95 -0.55 -18.53 -8.08
C CYS A 95 -1.96 -19.13 -7.99
N PRO A 96 -2.89 -18.69 -8.86
CA PRO A 96 -4.17 -19.35 -9.01
C PRO A 96 -3.96 -20.84 -9.27
N THR A 97 -4.65 -21.69 -8.51
CA THR A 97 -4.48 -23.14 -8.57
C THR A 97 -4.95 -23.69 -9.91
N GLY A 98 -4.19 -24.63 -10.47
CA GLY A 98 -4.56 -25.36 -11.67
C GLY A 98 -3.64 -26.57 -11.87
N ASN A 99 -3.64 -27.14 -13.08
CA ASN A 99 -2.89 -28.35 -13.40
C ASN A 99 -1.61 -28.08 -14.20
N THR A 100 -1.22 -26.81 -14.35
CA THR A 100 -0.06 -26.42 -15.17
C THR A 100 1.18 -26.29 -14.29
N PRO A 101 2.23 -27.08 -14.55
CA PRO A 101 3.45 -27.06 -13.75
C PRO A 101 4.28 -25.80 -14.03
N ASN A 102 4.67 -25.09 -12.98
CA ASN A 102 5.58 -23.94 -13.03
C ASN A 102 6.72 -24.13 -12.04
N THR A 103 7.93 -23.77 -12.46
CA THR A 103 9.12 -23.83 -11.62
C THR A 103 9.67 -22.43 -11.47
N PHE A 104 9.67 -21.92 -10.24
CA PHE A 104 10.20 -20.61 -9.89
C PHE A 104 11.57 -20.76 -9.25
N LYS A 105 12.56 -20.06 -9.80
CA LYS A 105 13.92 -20.00 -9.25
C LYS A 105 14.10 -18.62 -8.64
N LEU A 106 14.37 -18.56 -7.35
CA LEU A 106 14.55 -17.30 -6.64
C LEU A 106 15.71 -17.40 -5.65
N PRO A 107 16.42 -16.29 -5.45
CA PRO A 107 17.40 -16.20 -4.37
C PRO A 107 16.67 -16.17 -3.04
N VAL A 108 17.22 -16.86 -2.07
CA VAL A 108 16.69 -16.87 -0.72
C VAL A 108 17.87 -16.72 0.22
N TYR A 109 17.83 -15.70 1.07
CA TYR A 109 18.83 -15.53 2.11
C TYR A 109 18.55 -16.53 3.23
N ASN A 110 19.52 -17.41 3.50
CA ASN A 110 19.43 -18.38 4.57
C ASN A 110 20.12 -17.83 5.82
N GLY A 111 19.36 -17.62 6.89
CA GLY A 111 19.87 -17.08 8.15
C GLY A 111 20.86 -18.00 8.87
N ASP A 112 20.75 -19.31 8.67
CA ASP A 112 21.63 -20.30 9.32
C ASP A 112 23.01 -20.33 8.65
N THR A 113 23.06 -20.31 7.32
CA THR A 113 24.32 -20.34 6.54
C THR A 113 24.89 -18.94 6.30
N LYS A 114 24.11 -17.89 6.57
CA LYS A 114 24.42 -16.48 6.28
C LYS A 114 24.76 -16.23 4.81
N GLN A 115 24.18 -17.03 3.93
CA GLN A 115 24.43 -16.96 2.48
C GLN A 115 23.11 -16.91 1.71
N THR A 116 23.19 -16.30 0.52
CA THR A 116 22.08 -16.30 -0.43
C THR A 116 22.14 -17.55 -1.28
N GLU A 117 21.13 -18.39 -1.15
CA GLU A 117 21.04 -19.67 -1.85
C GLU A 117 19.99 -19.59 -2.97
N ASN A 118 20.23 -20.31 -4.07
CA ASN A 118 19.26 -20.42 -5.15
C ASN A 118 18.20 -21.46 -4.78
N PHE A 119 17.02 -20.99 -4.37
CA PHE A 119 15.90 -21.85 -4.03
C PHE A 119 15.01 -22.09 -5.25
N THR A 120 14.67 -23.36 -5.51
CA THR A 120 13.75 -23.74 -6.58
C THR A 120 12.42 -24.18 -5.99
N LYS A 121 11.33 -23.51 -6.34
CA LYS A 121 9.97 -23.86 -5.92
C LYS A 121 9.15 -24.35 -7.11
N TYR A 122 8.58 -25.53 -6.97
CA TYR A 122 7.60 -26.07 -7.90
C TYR A 122 6.17 -25.72 -7.45
N CYS A 123 5.36 -25.22 -8.38
CA CYS A 123 3.97 -24.81 -8.14
C CYS A 123 3.06 -25.29 -9.28
N MET A 124 1.86 -25.74 -8.92
CA MET A 124 0.80 -26.07 -9.87
C MET A 124 -0.14 -24.88 -10.01
N CYS A 125 -0.17 -24.26 -11.19
CA CYS A 125 -0.93 -23.04 -11.44
C CYS A 125 -1.96 -23.25 -12.58
N ASP A 126 -2.85 -22.28 -12.76
CA ASP A 126 -3.85 -22.22 -13.84
C ASP A 126 -3.22 -22.22 -15.24
N LYS A 127 -2.09 -21.52 -15.42
CA LYS A 127 -1.39 -21.39 -16.70
C LYS A 127 0.13 -21.39 -16.57
N VAL A 128 0.81 -21.40 -17.71
CA VAL A 128 2.27 -21.21 -17.77
C VAL A 128 2.57 -19.74 -17.52
N TYR A 129 3.40 -19.49 -16.51
CA TYR A 129 3.95 -18.17 -16.22
C TYR A 129 5.38 -18.10 -16.75
N ASP A 130 5.68 -17.01 -17.42
CA ASP A 130 7.04 -16.76 -17.89
C ASP A 130 7.93 -16.51 -16.67
N ASN A 131 8.80 -17.47 -16.38
CA ASN A 131 9.74 -17.42 -15.26
C ASN A 131 11.02 -16.62 -15.62
N ASP A 132 10.98 -15.83 -16.69
CA ASP A 132 12.04 -14.88 -16.96
C ASP A 132 12.04 -13.79 -15.88
N ASN A 133 13.12 -13.77 -15.11
CA ASN A 133 13.39 -12.88 -13.99
C ASN A 133 13.19 -11.38 -14.33
N SER A 134 13.30 -11.03 -15.62
CA SER A 134 13.08 -9.68 -16.16
C SER A 134 11.61 -9.20 -16.11
N LYS A 135 10.64 -10.12 -16.03
CA LYS A 135 9.19 -9.83 -16.06
C LYS A 135 8.52 -9.95 -14.69
N ILE A 136 9.25 -10.41 -13.68
CA ILE A 136 8.72 -10.58 -12.32
C ILE A 136 8.90 -9.27 -11.56
N THR A 137 7.80 -8.70 -11.06
CA THR A 137 7.82 -7.55 -10.17
C THR A 137 7.67 -8.02 -8.72
N PHE A 138 8.19 -7.22 -7.78
CA PHE A 138 8.14 -7.55 -6.35
C PHE A 138 7.24 -6.58 -5.60
N ASN A 139 6.46 -7.12 -4.67
CA ASN A 139 5.64 -6.33 -3.75
C ASN A 139 5.70 -6.95 -2.36
N GLY A 140 5.80 -6.14 -1.31
CA GLY A 140 5.97 -6.62 0.06
C GLY A 140 6.65 -5.59 0.92
N ASP A 141 7.40 -6.04 1.93
CA ASP A 141 8.21 -5.16 2.76
C ASP A 141 9.28 -4.43 1.94
N ASN A 142 9.40 -3.11 2.15
CA ASN A 142 10.23 -2.23 1.32
C ASN A 142 11.70 -2.70 1.24
N PHE A 143 12.30 -3.13 2.35
CA PHE A 143 13.69 -3.59 2.36
C PHE A 143 13.87 -4.88 1.54
N LEU A 144 12.94 -5.84 1.63
CA LEU A 144 12.95 -7.05 0.80
C LEU A 144 12.74 -6.71 -0.68
N THR A 145 11.77 -5.85 -1.00
CA THR A 145 11.56 -5.45 -2.40
C THR A 145 12.81 -4.80 -3.01
N SER A 146 13.54 -4.01 -2.22
CA SER A 146 14.76 -3.34 -2.66
C SER A 146 15.91 -4.33 -2.86
N TYR A 147 16.07 -5.27 -1.93
CA TYR A 147 17.03 -6.36 -2.01
C TYR A 147 16.82 -7.23 -3.25
N TYR A 148 15.58 -7.71 -3.47
CA TYR A 148 15.24 -8.57 -4.61
C TYR A 148 15.21 -7.83 -5.96
N ALA A 149 14.85 -6.54 -5.98
CA ALA A 149 14.96 -5.73 -7.20
C ALA A 149 16.41 -5.50 -7.60
N SER A 150 17.31 -5.32 -6.61
CA SER A 150 18.75 -5.21 -6.85
C SER A 150 19.33 -6.52 -7.36
N TYR A 151 18.83 -7.65 -6.84
CA TYR A 151 19.15 -8.98 -7.37
C TYR A 151 18.83 -9.06 -8.86
N MET A 152 17.59 -8.79 -9.28
CA MET A 152 17.18 -8.98 -10.68
C MET A 152 17.98 -8.14 -11.69
N LYS A 153 18.58 -7.03 -11.25
CA LYS A 153 19.41 -6.19 -12.11
C LYS A 153 20.81 -6.76 -12.37
N ASN A 154 21.38 -7.57 -11.47
CA ASN A 154 22.79 -8.00 -11.57
C ASN A 154 23.02 -9.47 -11.18
N PRO A 155 22.75 -10.42 -12.11
CA PRO A 155 22.81 -11.85 -11.80
C PRO A 155 24.09 -12.56 -11.43
N ASN A 156 25.21 -11.86 -11.52
CA ASN A 156 26.52 -12.49 -11.36
C ASN A 156 27.28 -12.03 -10.11
N LYS A 157 26.69 -11.14 -9.28
CA LYS A 157 27.35 -10.57 -8.08
C LYS A 157 26.86 -11.15 -6.75
N TYR A 158 26.18 -12.30 -6.77
CA TYR A 158 25.36 -12.74 -5.64
C TYR A 158 26.08 -13.43 -4.49
N ALA A 159 27.26 -14.00 -4.73
CA ALA A 159 28.08 -14.55 -3.64
C ALA A 159 28.57 -13.45 -2.68
N GLU A 160 28.42 -12.18 -3.06
CA GLU A 160 28.89 -11.00 -2.32
C GLU A 160 27.73 -10.10 -1.83
N LEU A 161 26.46 -10.47 -2.05
CA LEU A 161 25.34 -9.67 -1.53
C LEU A 161 25.27 -9.83 -0.01
N ASP A 162 25.49 -8.72 0.69
CA ASP A 162 25.25 -8.62 2.13
C ASP A 162 23.83 -9.05 2.49
N ALA A 163 23.67 -9.54 3.71
CA ALA A 163 22.37 -9.94 4.24
C ALA A 163 21.34 -8.81 4.05
N PRO A 164 20.07 -9.10 3.72
CA PRO A 164 19.04 -8.09 3.71
C PRO A 164 18.98 -7.44 5.10
N GLU A 165 19.08 -6.11 5.15
CA GLU A 165 19.01 -5.34 6.40
C GLU A 165 17.60 -5.45 6.99
N PHE A 166 17.40 -6.46 7.84
CA PHE A 166 16.15 -6.63 8.58
C PHE A 166 16.00 -5.48 9.57
N PRO A 167 14.85 -4.77 9.57
CA PRO A 167 14.59 -3.72 10.55
C PRO A 167 14.66 -4.32 11.96
N HIS A 168 15.42 -3.69 12.86
CA HIS A 168 15.40 -4.05 14.27
C HIS A 168 14.01 -3.72 14.84
N SER A 169 13.40 -4.71 15.49
CA SER A 169 12.15 -4.57 16.26
C SER A 169 12.38 -3.81 17.56
#